data_AF-A0A645IXD5-F1
#
_entry.id   AF-A0A645IXD5-F1
#
_cell.length_a   1.000
_cell.length_b   1.000
_cell.length_c   1.000
_cell.angle_alpha   90.00
_cell.angle_beta   90.00
_cell.angle_gamma   90.00
#
_symmetry.space_group_name_H-M   'P 1'
#
loop_
_entity.id
_entity.type
_entity.pdbx_description
1 polymer ?
#
loop_
_entity_poly.entity_id
_entity_poly.type
_entity_poly.pdbx_seq_one_letter_code
_entity_poly.pdbx_strand_id
1 'polypeptide(L)'
;MVDDDLYINEIFKIMNSFYNEDEYYVNMVVAWLFAECFTKQRQKTLEFLNAHRLNKFTINKGISKCRDSFRVSKEDKEMLLKYRQ
;
A
#
# COMPACT_ATOMS: atom_id res chain seq x y z
N MET A 1 -6.63 -2.64 -13.47
CA MET A 1 -7.47 -2.85 -12.27
C MET A 1 -7.43 -1.64 -11.35
N VAL A 2 -6.26 -1.11 -10.99
CA VAL A 2 -6.13 0.08 -10.12
C VAL A 2 -6.37 1.41 -10.84
N ASP A 3 -6.36 1.41 -12.17
CA ASP A 3 -6.54 2.61 -13.00
C ASP A 3 -7.97 3.16 -13.00
N ASP A 4 -8.94 2.38 -12.52
CA ASP A 4 -10.34 2.77 -12.45
C ASP A 4 -10.71 3.20 -11.03
N ASP A 5 -11.11 4.46 -10.92
CA ASP A 5 -11.54 5.12 -9.70
C ASP A 5 -12.67 4.41 -8.96
N LEU A 6 -13.46 3.59 -9.67
CA LEU A 6 -14.58 2.83 -9.11
C LEU A 6 -14.14 1.75 -8.13
N TYR A 7 -12.98 1.12 -8.33
CA TYR A 7 -12.59 -0.07 -7.57
C TYR A 7 -11.57 0.18 -6.46
N ILE A 8 -10.93 1.35 -6.45
CA ILE A 8 -9.85 1.65 -5.50
C ILE A 8 -10.32 1.56 -4.04
N ASN A 9 -11.54 2.00 -3.75
CA ASN A 9 -12.12 1.92 -2.40
C ASN A 9 -12.37 0.47 -1.96
N GLU A 10 -12.85 -0.38 -2.86
CA GLU A 10 -13.05 -1.81 -2.57
C GLU A 10 -11.71 -2.54 -2.39
N ILE A 11 -10.70 -2.18 -3.20
CA ILE A 11 -9.33 -2.68 -3.02
C ILE A 11 -8.80 -2.32 -1.63
N PHE A 12 -9.00 -1.08 -1.18
CA PHE A 12 -8.59 -0.64 0.16
C PHE A 12 -9.32 -1.38 1.29
N LYS A 13 -10.62 -1.64 1.13
CA LYS A 13 -11.39 -2.46 2.08
C LYS A 13 -10.84 -3.88 2.16
N ILE A 14 -10.58 -4.50 1.01
CA ILE A 14 -10.00 -5.85 0.92
C ILE A 14 -8.61 -5.88 1.56
N MET A 15 -7.73 -4.92 1.28
CA MET A 15 -6.42 -4.89 1.92
C MET A 15 -6.52 -4.78 3.46
N ASN A 16 -7.46 -3.97 3.96
CA ASN A 16 -7.71 -3.86 5.40
C ASN A 16 -8.30 -5.11 6.03
N SER A 17 -8.95 -6.01 5.28
CA SER A 17 -9.47 -7.26 5.84
C SER A 17 -8.35 -8.25 6.22
N PHE A 18 -7.14 -8.09 5.68
CA PHE A 18 -5.96 -8.92 6.01
C PHE A 18 -5.15 -8.38 7.21
N TYR A 19 -5.76 -7.60 8.10
CA TYR A 19 -5.08 -6.99 9.24
C TYR A 19 -4.48 -7.99 10.24
N ASN A 20 -4.97 -9.23 10.26
CA ASN A 20 -4.53 -10.32 11.12
C ASN A 20 -4.00 -11.52 10.32
N GLU A 21 -3.61 -11.31 9.06
CA GLU A 21 -3.05 -12.36 8.22
C GLU A 21 -1.61 -12.70 8.64
N ASP A 22 -1.33 -13.99 8.79
CA ASP A 22 -0.03 -14.52 9.21
C ASP A 22 0.74 -15.16 8.04
N GLU A 23 0.04 -15.54 6.96
CA GLU A 23 0.65 -16.19 5.81
C GLU A 23 1.54 -15.24 5.01
N TYR A 24 2.83 -15.57 4.92
CA TYR A 24 3.86 -14.73 4.31
C TYR A 24 3.52 -14.30 2.88
N TYR A 25 3.04 -15.23 2.05
CA TYR A 25 2.74 -14.94 0.65
C TYR A 25 1.48 -14.10 0.47
N VAL A 26 0.48 -14.28 1.34
CA VAL A 26 -0.73 -13.43 1.32
C VAL A 26 -0.31 -11.99 1.67
N ASN A 27 0.42 -11.83 2.76
CA ASN A 27 0.98 -10.54 3.17
C ASN A 27 1.87 -9.88 2.10
N MET A 28 2.67 -10.67 1.37
CA MET A 28 3.48 -10.17 0.26
C MET A 28 2.63 -9.64 -0.91
N VAL A 29 1.58 -10.37 -1.28
CA VAL A 29 0.66 -9.95 -2.35
C VAL A 29 -0.03 -8.65 -1.97
N VAL A 30 -0.49 -8.51 -0.73
CA VAL A 30 -1.11 -7.26 -0.25
C VAL A 30 -0.09 -6.11 -0.27
N ALA A 31 1.17 -6.35 0.12
CA ALA A 31 2.23 -5.34 0.05
C ALA A 31 2.52 -4.87 -1.39
N TRP A 32 2.51 -5.79 -2.36
CA TRP A 32 2.63 -5.43 -3.77
C TRP A 32 1.43 -4.66 -4.29
N LEU A 33 0.22 -5.09 -3.92
CA LEU A 33 -1.01 -4.39 -4.28
C LEU A 33 -1.02 -2.95 -3.75
N PHE A 34 -0.57 -2.74 -2.50
CA PHE A 34 -0.38 -1.41 -1.94
C PHE A 34 0.57 -0.56 -2.80
N ALA A 35 1.73 -1.10 -3.20
CA ALA A 35 2.70 -0.34 -4.00
C ALA A 35 2.17 0.01 -5.40
N GLU A 36 1.36 -0.88 -5.99
CA GLU A 36 0.66 -0.63 -7.25
C GLU A 36 -0.43 0.44 -7.08
N CYS A 37 -1.20 0.39 -5.99
CA CYS A 37 -2.15 1.44 -5.61
C CYS A 37 -1.47 2.79 -5.47
N PHE A 38 -0.34 2.85 -4.77
CA PHE A 38 0.41 4.10 -4.62
C PHE A 38 0.91 4.65 -5.94
N THR A 39 1.43 3.78 -6.81
CA THR A 39 1.98 4.17 -8.12
C THR A 39 0.90 4.77 -9.03
N LYS A 40 -0.31 4.19 -9.04
CA LYS A 40 -1.39 4.58 -9.96
C LYS A 40 -2.36 5.61 -9.38
N GLN A 41 -2.58 5.55 -8.07
CA GLN A 41 -3.60 6.30 -7.34
C GLN A 41 -2.99 6.92 -6.08
N ARG A 42 -1.94 7.71 -6.27
CA ARG A 42 -1.13 8.30 -5.20
C ARG A 42 -1.98 9.00 -4.13
N GLN A 43 -2.84 9.94 -4.54
CA GLN A 43 -3.61 10.76 -3.60
C GLN A 43 -4.56 9.91 -2.74
N LYS A 44 -5.34 9.02 -3.38
CA LYS A 44 -6.25 8.11 -2.67
C LYS A 44 -5.52 7.14 -1.75
N THR A 45 -4.34 6.67 -2.17
CA THR A 45 -3.52 5.78 -1.34
C THR A 45 -2.98 6.51 -0.11
N LEU A 46 -2.60 7.79 -0.23
CA LEU A 46 -2.20 8.60 0.92
C LEU A 46 -3.36 8.84 1.91
N GLU A 47 -4.57 9.07 1.40
CA GLU A 47 -5.77 9.19 2.24
C GLU A 47 -6.05 7.88 2.99
N PHE A 48 -5.96 6.75 2.29
CA PHE A 48 -6.07 5.42 2.89
C PHE A 48 -5.05 5.18 4.00
N LEU A 49 -3.79 5.59 3.80
CA LEU A 49 -2.71 5.41 4.78
C LEU A 49 -2.94 6.16 6.09
N ASN A 50 -3.83 7.16 6.15
CA ASN A 50 -4.12 7.86 7.41
C ASN A 50 -4.98 7.03 8.37
N ALA A 51 -5.72 6.03 7.89
CA ALA A 51 -6.63 5.20 8.69
C ALA A 51 -6.53 3.70 8.33
N HIS A 52 -5.37 3.27 7.82
CA HIS A 52 -5.18 1.90 7.40
C HIS A 52 -5.17 0.92 8.59
N ARG A 53 -5.51 -0.34 8.30
CA ARG A 53 -5.43 -1.46 9.25
C ARG A 53 -4.44 -2.54 8.81
N LEU A 54 -3.63 -2.28 7.78
CA LEU A 54 -2.56 -3.18 7.34
C LEU A 54 -1.69 -3.62 8.52
N ASN A 55 -1.39 -4.91 8.59
CA ASN A 55 -0.43 -5.42 9.56
C ASN A 55 0.99 -4.88 9.31
N LYS A 56 1.85 -5.01 10.33
CA LYS A 56 3.21 -4.47 10.33
C LYS A 56 4.07 -4.98 9.17
N PHE A 57 3.93 -6.24 8.77
CA PHE A 57 4.67 -6.77 7.64
C PHE A 57 4.26 -6.06 6.34
N THR A 58 2.95 -6.00 6.08
CA THR A 58 2.37 -5.50 4.85
C THR A 58 2.69 -4.02 4.64
N ILE A 59 2.51 -3.17 5.66
CA ILE A 59 2.82 -1.73 5.54
C ILE A 59 4.32 -1.52 5.27
N ASN A 60 5.19 -2.18 6.03
CA ASN A 60 6.64 -2.01 5.90
C ASN A 60 7.16 -2.52 4.56
N LYS A 61 6.67 -3.68 4.12
CA LYS A 61 7.08 -4.27 2.85
C LYS A 61 6.51 -3.46 1.69
N GLY A 62 5.29 -2.97 1.80
CA GLY A 62 4.68 -2.08 0.84
C GLY A 62 5.51 -0.80 0.64
N ILE A 63 5.90 -0.13 1.73
CA ILE A 63 6.78 1.03 1.68
C ILE A 63 8.13 0.69 1.03
N SER A 64 8.73 -0.46 1.38
CA SER A 64 9.96 -0.93 0.72
C SER A 64 9.78 -1.05 -0.80
N LYS A 65 8.65 -1.62 -1.26
CA LYS A 65 8.36 -1.78 -2.69
C LYS A 65 8.16 -0.44 -3.40
N CYS A 66 7.51 0.53 -2.77
CA CYS A 66 7.45 1.90 -3.30
C CYS A 66 8.85 2.51 -3.43
N ARG A 67 9.73 2.27 -2.45
CA ARG A 67 11.11 2.79 -2.46
C ARG A 67 12.00 2.16 -3.53
N ASP A 68 11.81 0.87 -3.80
CA ASP A 68 12.53 0.15 -4.86
C ASP A 68 12.00 0.50 -6.27
N SER A 69 10.80 1.06 -6.38
CA SER A 69 10.17 1.41 -7.66
C SER A 69 10.78 2.66 -8.29
N PHE A 70 11.10 2.60 -9.59
CA PHE A 70 11.47 3.80 -10.37
C PHE A 70 10.28 4.70 -10.71
N ARG A 71 9.05 4.21 -10.54
CA ARG A 71 7.81 4.96 -10.85
C ARG A 71 7.38 5.90 -9.72
N VAL A 72 8.02 5.80 -8.56
CA VAL A 72 7.72 6.63 -7.38
C VAL A 72 8.79 7.72 -7.25
N SER A 73 8.36 8.96 -7.02
CA SER A 73 9.27 10.11 -6.87
C SER A 73 10.14 9.99 -5.61
N LYS A 74 11.30 10.65 -5.59
CA LYS A 74 12.16 10.66 -4.41
C LYS A 74 11.45 11.27 -3.19
N GLU A 75 10.70 12.35 -3.40
CA GLU A 75 9.93 12.98 -2.32
C GLU A 75 8.90 12.03 -1.72
N ASP A 76 8.18 11.28 -2.56
CA ASP A 76 7.19 10.32 -2.08
C ASP A 76 7.83 9.15 -1.33
N LYS A 77 9.01 8.69 -1.78
CA LYS A 77 9.76 7.64 -1.08
C LYS A 77 10.13 8.04 0.34
N GLU A 78 10.59 9.27 0.52
CA GLU A 78 10.91 9.81 1.85
C GLU A 78 9.64 10.03 2.67
N MET A 79 8.59 10.57 2.05
CA MET A 79 7.31 10.81 2.73
C MET A 79 6.68 9.53 3.26
N LEU A 80 6.75 8.42 2.50
CA LEU A 80 6.18 7.14 2.91
C LEU A 80 6.83 6.56 4.18
N LEU A 81 8.05 6.97 4.54
CA LEU A 81 8.72 6.50 5.76
C LEU A 81 7.96 6.89 7.04
N LYS A 82 7.16 7.95 7.02
CA LYS A 82 6.34 8.38 8.17
C LYS A 82 5.25 7.37 8.55
N TYR A 83 4.89 6.45 7.65
CA TYR A 83 3.89 5.40 7.87
C TYR A 83 4.50 4.05 8.25
N ARG A 84 5.84 3.97 8.39
CA ARG A 84 6.53 2.73 8.74
C ARG A 84 6.25 2.37 10.21
N GLN A 85 6.06 1.07 10.50
CA GLN A 85 5.72 0.55 11.84
C GLN A 85 6.75 -0.44 12.41
#